data_AF-A0A2J8WVX2-F1
#
_entry.id   AF-A0A2J8WVX2-F1
#
_cell.length_a   1.000
_cell.length_b   1.000
_cell.length_c   1.000
_cell.angle_alpha   90.00
_cell.angle_beta   90.00
_cell.angle_gamma   90.00
#
_symmetry.space_group_name_H-M   'P 1'
#
loop_
_entity.id
_entity.type
_entity.pdbx_description
1 polymer ?
#
loop_
_entity_poly.entity_id
_entity_poly.type
_entity_poly.pdbx_seq_one_letter_code
_entity_poly.pdbx_strand_id
1 'polypeptide(L)'
;MSDILRELLCVSEKAANIARACRQQEALFQLLIEEKKEGEKNKKFAVDFKTLADVLVQEVIKQNMENKFPGLEKNIFGEESNEFTNDLGEKITLRLCSTEEETAELLSKVLNGNKVASEALARVVHQDVAFTDPTLDSTEISVPQDILGIWVDPI
;
A
#
# COMPACT_ATOMS: atom_id res chain seq x y z
N MET A 1 -18.29 -9.80 -11.07
CA MET A 1 -17.23 -9.11 -11.83
C MET A 1 -17.47 -7.61 -11.91
N SER A 2 -18.70 -7.11 -12.07
CA SER A 2 -18.97 -5.68 -11.86
C SER A 2 -18.55 -5.24 -10.46
N ASP A 3 -18.78 -6.07 -9.44
CA ASP A 3 -18.33 -5.78 -8.07
C ASP A 3 -16.82 -5.86 -7.87
N ILE A 4 -16.16 -6.86 -8.49
CA ILE A 4 -14.69 -7.02 -8.45
C ILE A 4 -14.04 -5.83 -9.16
N LEU A 5 -14.49 -5.50 -10.38
CA LEU A 5 -13.99 -4.37 -11.15
C LEU A 5 -14.27 -3.05 -10.44
N ARG A 6 -15.47 -2.87 -9.85
CA ARG A 6 -15.80 -1.71 -9.03
C ARG A 6 -14.85 -1.57 -7.86
N GLU A 7 -14.59 -2.66 -7.13
CA GLU A 7 -13.65 -2.62 -6.02
C GLU A 7 -12.22 -2.34 -6.50
N LEU A 8 -11.79 -2.96 -7.62
CA LEU A 8 -10.49 -2.68 -8.24
C LEU A 8 -10.35 -1.19 -8.60
N LEU A 9 -11.40 -0.54 -9.08
CA LEU A 9 -11.40 0.90 -9.32
C LEU A 9 -11.28 1.70 -8.01
N CYS A 10 -12.06 1.35 -6.99
CA CYS A 10 -11.96 1.99 -5.66
C CYS A 10 -10.55 1.88 -5.08
N VAL A 11 -9.96 0.68 -5.08
CA VAL A 11 -8.62 0.45 -4.53
C VAL A 11 -7.52 1.04 -5.42
N SER A 12 -7.73 1.14 -6.74
CA SER A 12 -6.80 1.84 -7.63
C SER A 12 -6.76 3.35 -7.35
N GLU A 13 -7.90 3.97 -7.04
CA GLU A 13 -7.94 5.38 -6.67
C GLU A 13 -7.36 5.58 -5.26
N LYS A 14 -7.55 4.60 -4.35
CA LYS A 14 -6.87 4.58 -3.06
C LYS A 14 -5.35 4.49 -3.22
N ALA A 15 -4.86 3.63 -4.10
CA ALA A 15 -3.44 3.56 -4.48
C ALA A 15 -2.93 4.89 -5.06
N ALA A 16 -3.71 5.50 -5.96
CA ALA A 16 -3.38 6.80 -6.52
C ALA A 16 -3.30 7.90 -5.44
N ASN A 17 -4.17 7.87 -4.43
CA ASN A 17 -4.11 8.80 -3.30
C ASN A 17 -2.84 8.62 -2.47
N ILE A 18 -2.39 7.39 -2.24
CA ILE A 18 -1.10 7.11 -1.58
C ILE A 18 0.05 7.70 -2.41
N ALA A 19 0.10 7.39 -3.71
CA ALA A 19 1.14 7.89 -4.60
C ALA A 19 1.17 9.44 -4.67
N ARG A 20 0.01 10.09 -4.72
CA ARG A 20 -0.11 11.55 -4.65
C ARG A 20 0.35 12.09 -3.29
N ALA A 21 -0.05 11.46 -2.18
CA ALA A 21 0.34 11.88 -0.84
C ALA A 21 1.86 11.84 -0.65
N CYS A 22 2.54 10.82 -1.16
CA CYS A 22 4.00 10.72 -1.15
C CYS A 22 4.69 11.91 -1.83
N ARG A 23 4.02 12.61 -2.75
CA ARG A 23 4.56 13.78 -3.46
C ARG A 23 4.03 15.12 -2.95
N GLN A 24 2.85 15.13 -2.33
CA GLN A 24 2.15 16.36 -1.92
C GLN A 24 2.36 16.70 -0.44
N GLN A 25 2.59 15.71 0.41
CA GLN A 25 2.82 15.93 1.83
C GLN A 25 4.32 16.11 2.09
N GLU A 26 4.71 17.27 2.61
CA GLU A 26 6.12 17.63 2.82
C GLU A 26 6.91 16.55 3.56
N ALA A 27 6.34 16.00 4.64
CA ALA A 27 7.00 14.96 5.44
C ALA A 27 7.28 13.66 4.67
N LEU A 28 6.44 13.32 3.68
CA LEU A 28 6.61 12.14 2.83
C LEU A 28 7.50 12.45 1.64
N PHE A 29 7.35 13.64 1.06
CA PHE A 29 8.15 14.08 -0.06
C PHE A 29 9.64 14.13 0.28
N GLN A 30 10.00 14.58 1.48
CA GLN A 30 11.38 14.59 1.95
C GLN A 30 12.01 13.18 1.98
N LEU A 31 11.23 12.15 2.34
CA LEU A 31 11.70 10.75 2.31
C LEU A 31 11.85 10.22 0.87
N LEU A 32 11.02 10.69 -0.06
CA LEU A 32 11.07 10.29 -1.46
C LEU A 32 12.31 10.85 -2.19
N ILE A 33 12.76 12.05 -1.83
CA ILE A 33 13.92 12.71 -2.46
C ILE A 33 15.21 12.55 -1.67
N GLU A 34 15.19 11.80 -0.57
CA GLU A 34 16.37 11.59 0.26
C GLU A 34 17.42 10.77 -0.51
N GLU A 35 18.41 11.46 -1.07
CA GLU A 35 19.53 10.81 -1.75
C GLU A 35 20.49 10.17 -0.74
N LYS A 36 21.05 9.01 -1.11
CA LYS A 36 22.15 8.37 -0.38
C LYS A 36 23.34 9.34 -0.31
N LYS A 37 23.58 9.98 0.83
CA LYS A 37 24.73 10.88 1.00
C LYS A 37 26.06 10.12 0.86
N GLU A 38 26.97 10.65 0.05
CA GLU A 38 28.33 10.11 -0.15
C GLU A 38 29.12 10.14 1.16
N GLY A 39 29.08 9.04 1.90
CA GLY A 39 29.74 8.89 3.21
C GLY A 39 29.15 7.74 4.04
N GLU A 40 27.91 7.37 3.76
CA GLU A 40 27.20 6.27 4.41
C GLU A 40 27.23 4.97 3.57
N LYS A 41 28.35 4.70 2.87
CA LYS A 41 28.53 3.50 2.01
C LYS A 41 28.33 2.16 2.75
N ASN A 42 28.31 2.17 4.08
CA ASN A 42 28.12 1.00 4.93
C ASN A 42 26.80 0.97 5.73
N LYS A 43 25.94 1.98 5.64
CA LYS A 43 24.59 1.87 6.20
C LYS A 43 23.70 1.20 5.15
N LYS A 44 23.59 -0.11 5.26
CA LYS A 44 22.51 -0.86 4.59
C LYS A 44 21.20 -0.35 5.20
N PHE A 45 20.53 0.52 4.44
CA PHE A 45 19.16 1.01 4.61
C PHE A 45 18.96 2.05 5.71
N ALA A 46 18.84 3.32 5.33
CA ALA A 46 17.59 4.01 5.65
C ALA A 46 16.56 3.42 4.67
N VAL A 47 15.40 2.98 5.15
CA VAL A 47 14.41 2.27 4.31
C VAL A 47 14.23 2.98 2.97
N ASP A 48 14.34 2.22 1.88
CA ASP A 48 14.03 2.72 0.54
C ASP A 48 12.54 3.10 0.52
N PHE A 49 12.27 4.40 0.65
CA PHE A 49 10.92 4.91 0.76
C PHE A 49 10.10 4.60 -0.50
N LYS A 50 10.76 4.46 -1.66
CA LYS A 50 10.11 4.01 -2.88
C LYS A 50 9.58 2.58 -2.70
N THR A 51 10.44 1.65 -2.28
CA THR A 51 10.03 0.27 -1.98
C THR A 51 8.94 0.22 -0.91
N LEU A 52 9.01 1.07 0.12
CA LEU A 52 7.94 1.17 1.12
C LEU A 52 6.60 1.58 0.49
N ALA A 53 6.59 2.59 -0.38
CA ALA A 53 5.38 3.03 -1.07
C ALA A 53 4.81 1.92 -1.97
N ASP A 54 5.68 1.23 -2.72
CA ASP A 54 5.30 0.14 -3.63
C ASP A 54 4.66 -1.04 -2.87
N VAL A 55 5.32 -1.49 -1.79
CA VAL A 55 4.78 -2.54 -0.92
C VAL A 55 3.46 -2.12 -0.27
N LEU A 56 3.38 -0.88 0.24
CA LEU A 56 2.18 -0.40 0.92
C LEU A 56 0.98 -0.34 -0.02
N VAL A 57 1.17 0.12 -1.25
CA VAL A 57 0.13 0.10 -2.29
C VAL A 57 -0.33 -1.33 -2.57
N GLN A 58 0.61 -2.26 -2.75
CA GLN A 58 0.29 -3.66 -3.02
C GLN A 58 -0.50 -4.29 -1.87
N GLU A 59 -0.09 -4.06 -0.61
CA GLU A 59 -0.78 -4.61 0.57
C GLU A 59 -2.16 -3.98 0.79
N VAL A 60 -2.33 -2.68 0.51
CA VAL A 60 -3.65 -2.02 0.55
C VAL A 60 -4.60 -2.65 -0.47
N ILE A 61 -4.15 -2.83 -1.72
CA ILE A 61 -4.97 -3.48 -2.76
C ILE A 61 -5.33 -4.90 -2.31
N LYS A 62 -4.34 -5.68 -1.89
CA LYS A 62 -4.53 -7.08 -1.48
C LYS A 62 -5.56 -7.21 -0.35
N GLN A 63 -5.41 -6.42 0.71
CA GLN A 63 -6.27 -6.51 1.89
C GLN A 63 -7.68 -5.97 1.64
N ASN A 64 -7.82 -4.87 0.90
CA ASN A 64 -9.14 -4.37 0.51
C ASN A 64 -9.90 -5.41 -0.33
N MET A 65 -9.22 -6.06 -1.28
CA MET A 65 -9.81 -7.12 -2.10
C MET A 65 -10.14 -8.37 -1.27
N GLU A 66 -9.28 -8.78 -0.34
CA GLU A 66 -9.52 -9.89 0.60
C GLU A 66 -10.77 -9.65 1.45
N ASN A 67 -10.88 -8.46 2.04
CA ASN A 67 -12.00 -8.10 2.92
C ASN A 67 -13.35 -8.18 2.20
N LYS A 68 -13.39 -7.81 0.91
CA LYS A 68 -14.62 -7.82 0.12
C LYS A 68 -14.89 -9.15 -0.59
N PHE A 69 -13.83 -9.87 -0.98
CA PHE A 69 -13.89 -11.14 -1.70
C PHE A 69 -12.98 -12.18 -1.02
N PRO A 70 -13.44 -12.79 0.09
CA PRO A 70 -12.63 -13.75 0.83
C PRO A 70 -12.10 -14.88 -0.05
N GLY A 71 -10.81 -15.20 0.08
CA GLY A 71 -10.12 -16.21 -0.72
C GLY A 71 -9.41 -15.66 -1.95
N LEU A 72 -9.67 -14.41 -2.37
CA LEU A 72 -9.05 -13.79 -3.54
C LEU A 72 -7.59 -13.41 -3.27
N GLU A 73 -7.20 -13.22 -2.00
CA GLU A 73 -5.85 -12.85 -1.57
C GLU A 73 -4.76 -13.82 -2.05
N LYS A 74 -5.14 -15.09 -2.23
CA LYS A 74 -4.24 -16.16 -2.71
C LYS A 74 -3.94 -16.06 -4.20
N ASN A 75 -4.77 -15.30 -4.91
CA ASN A 75 -4.70 -15.12 -6.35
C ASN A 75 -4.28 -13.69 -6.75
N ILE A 76 -3.89 -12.86 -5.77
CA ILE A 76 -3.31 -11.53 -6.00
C ILE A 76 -1.79 -11.67 -5.90
N PHE A 77 -1.13 -11.42 -7.03
CA PHE A 77 0.31 -11.48 -7.20
C PHE A 77 0.84 -10.09 -7.53
N GLY A 78 2.08 -9.82 -7.19
CA GLY A 78 2.77 -8.58 -7.52
C GLY A 78 4.28 -8.71 -7.39
N GLU A 79 4.99 -7.64 -7.73
CA GLU A 79 6.46 -7.59 -7.71
C GLU A 79 7.02 -7.60 -6.29
N GLU A 80 6.29 -6.99 -5.35
CA GLU A 80 6.86 -6.60 -4.07
C GLU A 80 6.72 -7.66 -2.98
N SER A 81 7.77 -7.79 -2.16
CA SER A 81 7.73 -8.58 -0.93
C SER A 81 7.30 -7.70 0.24
N ASN A 82 6.38 -8.16 1.06
CA ASN A 82 5.91 -7.41 2.23
C ASN A 82 6.83 -7.52 3.46
N GLU A 83 8.07 -7.99 3.32
CA GLU A 83 9.04 -8.11 4.40
C GLU A 83 10.11 -7.01 4.32
N PHE A 84 10.26 -6.26 5.41
CA PHE A 84 11.32 -5.28 5.62
C PHE A 84 12.28 -5.74 6.72
N THR A 85 13.49 -5.22 6.71
CA THR A 85 14.43 -5.29 7.85
C THR A 85 14.82 -3.87 8.23
N ASN A 86 14.54 -3.47 9.47
CA ASN A 86 14.89 -2.12 9.94
C ASN A 86 16.37 -2.02 10.37
N ASP A 87 16.79 -0.82 10.78
CA ASP A 87 18.17 -0.53 11.20
C ASP A 87 18.63 -1.35 12.41
N LEU A 88 17.68 -1.86 13.21
CA LEU A 88 17.94 -2.73 14.37
C LEU A 88 18.10 -4.20 13.96
N GLY A 89 17.92 -4.54 12.68
CA GLY A 89 17.95 -5.91 12.16
C GLY A 89 16.65 -6.69 12.42
N GLU A 90 15.58 -6.03 12.87
CA GLU A 90 14.29 -6.65 13.10
C GLU A 90 13.58 -6.87 11.76
N LYS A 91 13.06 -8.08 11.56
CA LYS A 91 12.21 -8.39 10.41
C LYS A 91 10.78 -7.93 10.69
N ILE A 92 10.24 -7.12 9.80
CA ILE A 92 8.90 -6.55 9.90
C ILE A 92 8.11 -7.00 8.68
N THR A 93 6.99 -7.68 8.89
CA THR A 93 6.03 -7.95 7.83
C THR A 93 5.04 -6.80 7.76
N LEU A 94 5.10 -5.99 6.71
CA LEU A 94 4.18 -4.88 6.49
C LEU A 94 2.83 -5.41 6.04
N ARG A 95 1.76 -4.97 6.71
CA ARG A 95 0.36 -5.23 6.36
C ARG A 95 -0.46 -4.02 6.80
N LEU A 96 -1.63 -3.82 6.19
CA LEU A 96 -2.55 -2.80 6.67
C LEU A 96 -3.23 -3.33 7.96
N CYS A 97 -3.15 -2.59 9.06
CA CYS A 97 -3.76 -3.01 10.32
C CYS A 97 -5.25 -2.67 10.36
N SER A 98 -5.95 -3.08 11.43
CA SER A 98 -7.39 -2.83 11.55
C SER A 98 -7.70 -1.35 11.80
N THR A 99 -6.76 -0.63 12.44
CA THR A 99 -6.91 0.81 12.72
C THR A 99 -5.76 1.64 12.16
N GLU A 100 -6.00 2.95 12.01
CA GLU A 100 -5.00 3.94 11.60
C GLU A 100 -3.82 3.94 12.57
N GLU A 101 -4.09 3.87 13.88
CA GLU A 101 -3.06 3.89 14.93
C GLU A 101 -2.15 2.67 14.85
N GLU A 102 -2.71 1.47 14.72
CA GLU A 102 -1.92 0.23 14.59
C GLU A 102 -1.06 0.25 13.33
N THR A 103 -1.57 0.85 12.26
CA THR A 103 -0.83 0.99 10.99
C THR A 103 0.29 2.01 11.14
N ALA A 104 0.05 3.14 11.81
CA ALA A 104 1.07 4.13 12.11
C ALA A 104 2.18 3.56 13.00
N GLU A 105 1.84 2.74 13.99
CA GLU A 105 2.84 2.06 14.84
C GLU A 105 3.72 1.09 14.03
N LEU A 106 3.11 0.30 13.13
CA LEU A 106 3.85 -0.62 12.26
C LEU A 106 4.77 0.15 11.30
N LEU A 107 4.26 1.18 10.63
CA LEU A 107 5.02 2.04 9.74
C LEU A 107 6.15 2.76 10.48
N SER A 108 5.96 3.13 11.75
CA SER A 108 7.00 3.77 12.55
C SER A 108 8.19 2.85 12.79
N LYS A 109 7.98 1.54 12.94
CA LYS A 109 9.07 0.56 13.04
C LYS A 109 9.87 0.43 11.74
N VAL A 110 9.19 0.55 10.61
CA VAL A 110 9.83 0.55 9.28
C VAL A 110 10.57 1.87 9.05
N LEU A 111 9.96 3.00 9.39
CA LEU A 111 10.52 4.35 9.20
C LEU A 111 11.40 4.82 10.37
N ASN A 112 12.07 3.90 11.08
CA ASN A 112 13.03 4.20 12.15
C ASN A 112 12.53 5.22 13.21
N GLY A 113 11.27 5.11 13.59
CA GLY A 113 10.63 5.98 14.60
C GLY A 113 10.07 7.29 14.04
N ASN A 114 10.07 7.51 12.73
CA ASN A 114 9.50 8.73 12.12
C ASN A 114 7.96 8.73 12.21
N LYS A 115 7.45 9.19 13.35
CA LYS A 115 6.00 9.24 13.63
C LYS A 115 5.23 10.10 12.64
N VAL A 116 5.77 11.26 12.26
CA VAL A 116 5.09 12.21 11.37
C VAL A 116 4.80 11.57 10.01
N ALA A 117 5.79 10.92 9.40
CA ALA A 117 5.59 10.22 8.13
C ALA A 117 4.71 8.97 8.28
N SER A 118 4.83 8.26 9.41
CA SER A 118 4.03 7.07 9.68
C SER A 118 2.54 7.38 9.82
N GLU A 119 2.20 8.42 10.59
CA GLU A 119 0.83 8.91 10.74
C GLU A 119 0.27 9.46 9.43
N ALA A 120 1.09 10.18 8.66
CA ALA A 120 0.71 10.69 7.35
C ALA A 120 0.34 9.57 6.36
N LEU A 121 1.15 8.52 6.27
CA LEU A 121 0.85 7.34 5.44
C LEU A 121 -0.36 6.59 5.97
N ALA A 122 -0.41 6.31 7.28
CA ALA A 122 -1.50 5.59 7.93
C ALA A 122 -2.87 6.23 7.63
N ARG A 123 -2.96 7.56 7.75
CA ARG A 123 -4.18 8.30 7.44
C ARG A 123 -4.63 8.10 6.00
N VAL A 124 -3.72 8.15 5.04
CA VAL A 124 -4.05 8.03 3.61
C VAL A 124 -4.47 6.61 3.27
N VAL A 125 -3.81 5.59 3.84
CA VAL A 125 -4.18 4.19 3.60
C VAL A 125 -5.47 3.76 4.33
N HIS A 126 -5.92 4.50 5.33
CA HIS A 126 -7.22 4.28 5.99
C HIS A 126 -8.33 5.16 5.44
N GLN A 127 -8.02 6.10 4.56
CA GLN A 127 -9.02 6.96 3.95
C GLN A 127 -9.93 6.15 3.01
N ASP A 128 -11.22 6.20 3.27
CA ASP A 128 -12.23 5.62 2.38
C ASP A 128 -12.33 6.41 1.07
N VAL A 129 -12.44 5.67 -0.02
CA VAL A 129 -12.65 6.22 -1.36
C VAL A 129 -13.95 5.68 -1.91
N ALA A 130 -14.87 6.57 -2.22
CA ALA A 130 -16.09 6.23 -2.95
C ALA A 130 -15.86 6.50 -4.44
N PHE A 131 -15.98 5.45 -5.24
CA PHE A 131 -15.98 5.55 -6.71
C PHE A 131 -17.33 5.07 -7.24
N THR A 132 -17.98 5.89 -8.06
CA THR A 132 -19.24 5.55 -8.73
C THR A 132 -19.12 5.83 -10.21
N ASP A 133 -19.55 4.88 -11.02
CA ASP A 133 -19.63 5.01 -12.49
C ASP A 133 -20.96 4.42 -12.95
N PRO A 134 -21.90 5.22 -13.48
CA PRO A 134 -23.22 4.74 -13.88
C PRO A 134 -23.21 3.62 -14.94
N THR A 135 -22.17 3.57 -15.77
CA THR A 135 -21.99 2.53 -16.79
C THR A 135 -21.58 1.21 -16.13
N LEU A 136 -20.70 1.28 -15.14
CA LEU A 136 -20.32 0.12 -14.35
C LEU A 136 -21.47 -0.35 -13.44
N ASP A 137 -22.25 0.60 -12.89
CA ASP A 137 -23.44 0.35 -12.08
C ASP A 137 -24.53 -0.42 -12.83
N SER A 138 -24.65 -0.19 -14.13
CA SER A 138 -25.62 -0.86 -14.99
C SER A 138 -25.11 -2.17 -15.60
N THR A 139 -23.84 -2.52 -15.37
CA THR A 139 -23.24 -3.74 -15.90
C THR A 139 -23.33 -4.85 -14.85
N GLU A 140 -23.98 -5.97 -15.20
CA GLU A 140 -24.00 -7.17 -14.36
C GLU A 140 -23.26 -8.32 -15.05
N ILE A 141 -22.09 -8.66 -14.52
CA ILE A 141 -21.27 -9.77 -15.03
C ILE A 141 -20.82 -10.60 -13.83
N SER A 142 -21.00 -11.92 -13.90
CA SER A 142 -20.46 -12.86 -12.91
C SER A 142 -19.27 -13.62 -13.50
N VAL A 143 -18.17 -13.65 -12.76
CA VAL A 143 -16.98 -14.45 -13.09
C VAL A 143 -16.57 -15.21 -11.83
N PRO A 144 -16.44 -16.54 -11.89
CA PRO A 144 -16.01 -17.34 -10.73
C PRO A 144 -14.64 -16.91 -10.23
N GLN A 145 -14.48 -16.79 -8.91
CA GLN A 145 -13.25 -16.30 -8.28
C GLN A 145 -12.08 -17.29 -8.39
N ASP A 146 -12.39 -18.59 -8.43
CA ASP A 146 -11.44 -19.70 -8.49
C ASP A 146 -10.69 -19.78 -9.82
N ILE A 147 -11.15 -19.07 -10.86
CA ILE A 147 -10.49 -18.96 -12.16
C ILE A 147 -9.81 -17.60 -12.39
N LEU A 148 -9.77 -16.73 -11.38
CA LEU A 148 -9.19 -15.39 -11.46
C LEU A 148 -7.80 -15.34 -10.83
N GLY A 149 -6.87 -14.74 -11.56
CA GLY A 149 -5.59 -14.26 -11.04
C GLY A 149 -5.46 -12.76 -11.32
N ILE A 150 -4.90 -12.03 -10.36
CA ILE A 150 -4.71 -10.58 -10.42
C ILE A 150 -3.21 -10.31 -10.29
N TRP A 151 -2.67 -9.49 -11.19
CA TRP A 151 -1.29 -9.02 -11.15
C TRP A 151 -1.28 -7.53 -10.85
N VAL A 152 -0.56 -7.14 -9.80
CA VAL A 152 -0.44 -5.78 -9.31
C VAL A 152 0.96 -5.26 -9.60
N ASP A 153 1.01 -4.14 -10.30
CA ASP A 153 2.20 -3.30 -10.46
C ASP A 153 1.89 -1.98 -9.71
N PRO A 154 2.51 -1.72 -8.54
CA PRO A 154 2.03 -0.70 -7.63
C PRO A 154 2.30 0.76 -8.06
N ILE A 155 3.50 1.14 -8.52
CA ILE A 155 3.87 2.53 -8.92
C ILE A 155 4.94 2.57 -10.02
#